data_AF-A0A259S5S5-F1
#
_entry.id   AF-A0A259S5S5-F1
#
_cell.length_a   1.000
_cell.length_b   1.000
_cell.length_c   1.000
_cell.angle_alpha   90.00
_cell.angle_beta   90.00
_cell.angle_gamma   90.00
#
_symmetry.space_group_name_H-M   'P 1'
#
loop_
_entity.id
_entity.type
_entity.pdbx_description
1 polymer ?
#
loop_
_entity_poly.entity_id
_entity_poly.type
_entity_poly.pdbx_seq_one_letter_code
_entity_poly.pdbx_strand_id
1 'polypeptide(L)'
;STRMLRYYESQGLLTSERGANGYRSFRESDVERAENVASLIRSGLPTRLIRVVLSAEDRSGEWTTACDAEFATLLRNELSALEEKISCLTRSRTAVRSYLERANEAALEV
;
A
#
# COMPACT_ATOMS: atom_id res chain seq x y z
N SER A 1 -0.66 -13.98 8.49
CA SER A 1 -0.60 -14.18 9.95
C SER A 1 -1.85 -13.62 10.61
N THR A 2 -2.39 -14.28 11.63
CA THR A 2 -3.60 -13.84 12.38
C THR A 2 -3.47 -12.45 13.01
N ARG A 3 -2.24 -12.03 13.36
CA ARG A 3 -1.95 -10.67 13.85
C ARG A 3 -2.21 -9.60 12.78
N MET A 4 -1.91 -9.89 11.52
CA MET A 4 -2.16 -8.97 10.41
C MET A 4 -3.65 -8.82 10.11
N LEU A 5 -4.43 -9.90 10.20
CA LEU A 5 -5.89 -9.82 10.04
C LEU A 5 -6.51 -8.94 11.14
N ARG A 6 -6.11 -9.12 12.41
CA ARG A 6 -6.55 -8.22 13.50
C ARG A 6 -6.15 -6.77 13.27
N TYR A 7 -4.95 -6.54 12.74
CA TYR A 7 -4.50 -5.20 12.38
C TYR A 7 -5.39 -4.60 11.29
N TYR A 8 -5.65 -5.31 10.19
CA TYR A 8 -6.51 -4.84 9.11
C TYR A 8 -7.92 -4.52 9.59
N GLU A 9 -8.49 -5.35 10.46
CA GLU A 9 -9.80 -5.07 11.07
C GLU A 9 -9.77 -3.84 11.97
N SER A 10 -8.73 -3.68 12.81
CA SER A 10 -8.60 -2.49 13.68
C SER A 10 -8.49 -1.18 12.89
N GLN A 11 -7.99 -1.27 11.66
CA GLN A 11 -7.84 -0.14 10.75
C GLN A 11 -9.06 0.07 9.83
N GLY A 12 -10.08 -0.79 9.95
CA GLY A 12 -11.29 -0.75 9.12
C GLY A 12 -11.06 -1.19 7.67
N LEU A 13 -9.99 -1.93 7.39
CA LEU A 13 -9.65 -2.42 6.05
C LEU A 13 -10.31 -3.75 5.72
N LEU A 14 -10.65 -4.53 6.74
CA LEU A 14 -11.28 -5.84 6.62
C LEU A 14 -12.40 -5.92 7.66
N THR A 15 -13.51 -6.57 7.30
CA THR A 15 -14.62 -6.84 8.21
C THR A 15 -14.79 -8.34 8.30
N SER A 16 -14.81 -8.89 9.52
CA SER A 16 -15.23 -10.29 9.72
C SER A 16 -16.68 -10.35 10.16
N GLU A 17 -17.37 -11.39 9.71
CA GLU A 17 -18.63 -11.78 10.31
C GLU A 17 -18.36 -12.70 11.49
N ARG A 18 -19.20 -12.61 12.52
CA ARG A 18 -19.16 -13.56 13.63
C ARG A 18 -20.13 -14.69 13.32
N GLY A 19 -19.61 -15.91 13.26
CA GLY A 19 -20.44 -17.11 13.18
C GLY A 19 -21.22 -17.33 14.48
N ALA A 20 -22.25 -18.17 14.43
CA ALA A 20 -23.07 -18.52 15.61
C ALA A 20 -22.25 -19.15 16.76
N ASN A 21 -21.07 -19.66 16.45
CA ASN A 21 -20.10 -20.22 17.40
C ASN A 21 -19.14 -19.18 18.01
N GLY A 22 -19.30 -17.89 17.69
CA GLY A 22 -18.47 -16.79 18.21
C GLY A 22 -17.12 -16.61 17.52
N TYR A 23 -16.75 -17.50 16.59
CA TYR A 23 -15.52 -17.39 15.79
C TYR A 23 -15.69 -16.42 14.63
N ARG A 24 -14.58 -15.86 14.15
CA ARG A 24 -14.55 -15.03 12.94
C ARG A 24 -14.70 -15.92 11.72
N SER A 25 -15.70 -15.63 10.91
CA SER A 25 -15.91 -16.22 9.60
C SER A 25 -15.46 -15.22 8.54
N PHE A 26 -14.68 -15.70 7.59
CA PHE A 26 -14.24 -14.95 6.41
C PHE A 26 -14.79 -15.64 5.18
N ARG A 27 -15.34 -14.87 4.24
CA ARG A 27 -15.72 -15.35 2.90
C ARG A 27 -14.50 -15.32 1.98
N GLU A 28 -14.63 -15.94 0.82
CA GLU A 28 -13.58 -15.94 -0.21
C GLU A 28 -13.23 -14.51 -0.68
N SER A 29 -14.23 -13.63 -0.78
CA SER A 29 -14.03 -12.19 -1.06
C SER A 29 -13.18 -11.48 -0.01
N ASP A 30 -13.18 -11.94 1.24
CA ASP A 30 -12.35 -11.35 2.31
C ASP A 30 -10.88 -11.72 2.14
N VAL A 31 -10.59 -12.86 1.51
CA VAL A 31 -9.23 -13.28 1.15
C VAL A 31 -8.68 -12.38 0.06
N GLU A 32 -9.42 -12.18 -1.03
CA GLU A 32 -9.03 -11.27 -2.11
C GLU A 32 -8.80 -9.85 -1.59
N ARG A 33 -9.70 -9.37 -0.72
CA ARG A 33 -9.52 -8.06 -0.06
C ARG A 33 -8.27 -7.99 0.79
N ALA A 34 -7.98 -9.03 1.59
CA ALA A 34 -6.78 -9.07 2.42
C ALA A 34 -5.49 -9.11 1.58
N GLU A 35 -5.51 -9.76 0.42
CA GLU A 35 -4.40 -9.77 -0.52
C GLU A 35 -4.19 -8.39 -1.16
N ASN A 36 -5.28 -7.72 -1.57
CA ASN A 36 -5.22 -6.36 -2.11
C ASN A 36 -4.66 -5.38 -1.07
N VAL A 37 -5.19 -5.41 0.17
CA VAL A 37 -4.68 -4.62 1.31
C VAL A 37 -3.18 -4.87 1.52
N ALA A 38 -2.77 -6.14 1.54
CA ALA A 38 -1.37 -6.49 1.75
C ALA A 38 -0.48 -5.97 0.61
N SER A 39 -0.97 -5.97 -0.63
CA SER A 39 -0.27 -5.41 -1.78
C SER A 39 -0.05 -3.91 -1.65
N LEU A 40 -1.10 -3.17 -1.28
CA LEU A 40 -1.05 -1.72 -1.08
C LEU A 40 -0.14 -1.33 0.10
N ILE A 41 -0.11 -2.12 1.18
CA ILE A 41 0.84 -1.88 2.27
C ILE A 41 2.28 -2.12 1.81
N ARG A 42 2.52 -3.16 1.01
CA ARG A 42 3.86 -3.46 0.47
C ARG A 42 4.37 -2.41 -0.49
N SER A 43 3.49 -1.72 -1.23
CA SER A 43 3.86 -0.59 -2.07
C SER A 43 4.18 0.68 -1.27
N GLY A 44 3.97 0.65 0.04
CA GLY A 44 4.31 1.75 0.95
C GLY A 44 3.18 2.74 1.16
N LEU A 45 1.94 2.44 0.74
CA LEU A 45 0.81 3.31 1.02
C LEU A 45 0.46 3.27 2.51
N PRO A 46 0.20 4.43 3.13
CA PRO A 46 -0.27 4.48 4.51
C PRO A 46 -1.69 3.92 4.58
N THR A 47 -1.99 3.23 5.68
CA THR A 47 -3.27 2.55 5.88
C THR A 47 -4.50 3.48 5.76
N ARG A 48 -4.35 4.76 6.09
CA ARG A 48 -5.41 5.77 5.93
C ARG A 48 -5.82 5.97 4.47
N LEU A 49 -4.87 5.93 3.53
CA LEU A 49 -5.14 6.01 2.11
C LEU A 49 -5.73 4.72 1.56
N ILE A 50 -5.19 3.58 2.00
CA ILE A 50 -5.68 2.25 1.61
C ILE A 50 -7.18 2.13 1.91
N ARG A 51 -7.62 2.60 3.08
CA ARG A 51 -9.04 2.61 3.43
C ARG A 51 -9.89 3.40 2.44
N VAL A 52 -9.41 4.52 1.92
CA VAL A 52 -10.19 5.32 0.98
C VAL A 52 -10.22 4.71 -0.40
N VAL A 53 -9.09 4.19 -0.89
CA VAL A 53 -9.03 3.42 -2.13
C VAL A 53 -10.05 2.28 -2.09
N LEU A 54 -10.03 1.46 -1.02
CA LEU A 54 -10.97 0.36 -0.87
C LEU A 54 -12.43 0.85 -0.76
N SER A 55 -12.68 1.95 -0.05
CA SER A 55 -14.04 2.50 0.06
C SER A 55 -14.59 3.05 -1.26
N ALA A 56 -13.71 3.42 -2.19
CA ALA A 56 -14.08 3.87 -3.54
C ALA A 56 -14.33 2.66 -4.46
N GLU A 57 -13.54 1.59 -4.32
CA GLU A 57 -13.75 0.30 -5.01
C GLU A 57 -15.08 -0.36 -4.59
N ASP A 58 -15.39 -0.37 -3.29
CA ASP A 58 -16.62 -0.98 -2.75
C ASP A 58 -17.91 -0.29 -3.22
N ARG A 59 -17.82 1.00 -3.60
CA ARG A 59 -18.96 1.84 -4.01
C ARG A 59 -19.01 2.05 -5.52
N SER A 60 -18.75 1.01 -6.32
CA SER A 60 -19.03 0.93 -7.78
C SER A 60 -19.05 2.26 -8.56
N GLY A 61 -17.99 3.08 -8.43
CA GLY A 61 -17.83 4.32 -9.20
C GLY A 61 -18.47 5.59 -8.64
N GLU A 62 -19.21 5.57 -7.52
CA GLU A 62 -19.69 6.80 -6.90
C GLU A 62 -18.67 7.34 -5.90
N TRP A 63 -17.74 8.13 -6.43
CA TRP A 63 -16.82 8.99 -5.69
C TRP A 63 -17.61 10.10 -4.97
N THR A 64 -18.49 9.72 -4.03
CA THR A 64 -19.35 10.68 -3.32
C THR A 64 -18.57 11.31 -2.17
N THR A 65 -18.65 12.64 -2.09
CA THR A 65 -18.62 13.60 -0.95
C THR A 65 -17.66 13.41 0.24
N ALA A 66 -16.98 12.27 0.36
CA ALA A 66 -16.00 11.88 1.38
C ALA A 66 -14.58 12.28 0.99
N CYS A 67 -14.37 12.77 -0.24
CA CYS A 67 -13.23 13.63 -0.54
C CYS A 67 -13.57 15.04 -0.01
N ASP A 68 -13.52 15.21 1.31
CA ASP A 68 -13.40 16.54 1.86
C ASP A 68 -12.05 17.15 1.44
N ALA A 69 -11.94 18.48 1.47
CA ALA A 69 -10.72 19.17 1.08
C ALA A 69 -9.50 18.74 1.92
N GLU A 70 -9.74 18.32 3.17
CA GLU A 70 -8.74 17.79 4.09
C GLU A 70 -8.16 16.48 3.57
N PHE A 71 -9.00 15.55 3.11
CA PHE A 71 -8.60 14.27 2.58
C PHE A 71 -7.84 14.39 1.26
N ALA A 72 -8.30 15.28 0.37
CA ALA A 72 -7.57 15.61 -0.85
C ALA A 72 -6.18 16.19 -0.53
N THR A 73 -6.05 16.97 0.55
CA THR A 73 -4.76 17.52 1.00
C THR A 73 -3.85 16.42 1.55
N LEU A 74 -4.38 15.48 2.34
CA LEU A 74 -3.62 14.32 2.81
C LEU A 74 -3.08 13.48 1.65
N LEU A 75 -3.91 13.22 0.62
CA LEU A 75 -3.48 12.52 -0.59
C LEU A 75 -2.34 13.23 -1.32
N ARG A 76 -2.44 14.56 -1.48
CA ARG A 76 -1.37 15.36 -2.13
C ARG A 76 -0.07 15.31 -1.33
N ASN A 77 -0.14 15.42 -0.01
CA ASN A 77 1.03 15.34 0.85
C ASN A 77 1.71 13.98 0.76
N GLU A 78 0.93 12.90 0.77
CA GLU A 78 1.48 11.55 0.62
C GLU A 78 2.10 11.35 -0.77
N LEU A 79 1.44 11.84 -1.82
CA LEU A 79 2.00 11.80 -3.18
C LEU A 79 3.35 12.52 -3.25
N SER A 80 3.44 13.73 -2.69
CA SER A 80 4.70 14.49 -2.61
C SER A 80 5.80 13.71 -1.88
N ALA A 81 5.46 13.08 -0.74
CA ALA A 81 6.42 12.28 0.02
C ALA A 81 6.90 11.04 -0.75
N LEU A 82 6.00 10.39 -1.50
CA LEU A 82 6.35 9.28 -2.39
C LEU A 82 7.27 9.73 -3.52
N GLU A 83 6.98 10.87 -4.15
CA GLU A 83 7.80 11.45 -5.23
C GLU A 83 9.21 11.78 -4.75
N GLU A 84 9.35 12.38 -3.56
CA GLU A 84 10.65 12.63 -2.93
C GLU A 84 11.44 11.34 -2.69
N LYS A 85 10.77 10.30 -2.18
CA LYS A 85 11.38 9.00 -1.92
C LYS A 85 11.81 8.32 -3.23
N ILE A 86 10.98 8.36 -4.26
CA ILE A 86 11.30 7.86 -5.60
C ILE A 86 12.52 8.59 -6.16
N SER A 87 12.58 9.91 -6.03
CA SER A 87 13.72 10.72 -6.47
C SER A 87 15.02 10.29 -5.77
N CYS A 88 14.97 10.11 -4.45
CA CYS A 88 16.12 9.64 -3.67
C CYS A 88 16.58 8.23 -4.06
N LEU A 89 15.63 7.28 -4.14
CA LEU A 89 15.92 5.91 -4.54
C LEU A 89 16.44 5.82 -5.97
N THR A 90 15.93 6.65 -6.88
CA THR A 90 16.42 6.73 -8.26
C THR A 90 17.87 7.21 -8.30
N ARG A 91 18.21 8.26 -7.54
CA ARG A 91 19.61 8.71 -7.41
C ARG A 91 20.52 7.61 -6.87
N SER A 92 20.10 6.93 -5.80
CA SER A 92 20.85 5.83 -5.21
C SER A 92 21.06 4.69 -6.22
N ARG A 93 20.01 4.29 -6.93
CA ARG A 93 20.08 3.27 -7.98
C ARG A 93 21.07 3.66 -9.08
N THR A 94 21.02 4.90 -9.57
CA THR A 94 21.94 5.39 -10.59
C THR A 94 23.39 5.37 -10.10
N ALA A 95 23.64 5.79 -8.85
CA ALA A 95 24.98 5.73 -8.26
C ALA A 95 25.50 4.29 -8.18
N VAL A 96 24.68 3.35 -7.69
CA VAL A 96 25.03 1.92 -7.62
C VAL A 96 25.33 1.35 -9.01
N ARG A 97 24.53 1.70 -10.02
CA ARG A 97 24.78 1.28 -11.41
C ARG A 97 26.12 1.80 -11.93
N SER A 98 26.43 3.07 -11.69
CA SER A 98 27.72 3.65 -12.10
C SER A 98 28.91 2.96 -11.42
N TYR A 99 28.81 2.62 -10.15
CA TYR A 99 29.86 1.86 -9.46
C TYR A 99 30.03 0.45 -10.04
N LEU A 100 28.93 -0.23 -10.39
CA LEU A 100 28.97 -1.55 -11.02
C LEU A 100 29.59 -1.50 -12.42
N GLU A 101 29.27 -0.48 -13.23
CA GLU A 101 29.86 -0.28 -14.57
C GLU A 101 31.38 -0.11 -14.47
N ARG A 102 31.85 0.76 -13.56
CA ARG A 102 33.28 0.97 -13.32
C ARG A 102 34.00 -0.28 -12.82
N ALA A 103 33.35 -1.04 -11.93
CA ALA A 103 33.91 -2.29 -11.42
C ALA A 103 34.05 -3.35 -12.52
N ASN A 104 33.07 -3.42 -13.43
CA ASN A 104 33.11 -4.35 -14.57
C ASN A 104 34.18 -3.96 -15.60
N GLU A 105 34.35 -2.67 -15.88
CA GLU A 105 35.41 -2.17 -16.78
C GLU A 105 36.80 -2.51 -16.23
N ALA A 106 37.04 -2.26 -14.94
CA ALA A 106 38.31 -2.61 -14.30
C ALA A 106 38.60 -4.12 -14.27
N ALA A 107 37.56 -4.97 -14.32
CA ALA A 107 37.70 -6.41 -14.37
C ALA A 107 37.95 -6.96 -15.80
N LEU A 108 37.72 -6.15 -16.85
CA LEU A 108 37.96 -6.52 -18.25
C LEU A 108 39.36 -6.11 -18.75
N GLU A 109 40.04 -5.20 -18.04
CA GLU A 109 41.41 -4.76 -18.33
C GLU A 109 42.50 -5.64 -17.66
N VAL A 110 42.10 -6.68 -16.92
CA VAL A 110 42.95 -7.67 -16.25
C VAL A 110 42.83 -9.02 -16.95
#